data_AF-A0A0P6WUV4-F1
#
_entry.id   AF-A0A0P6WUV4-F1
#
_cell.length_a   1.000
_cell.length_b   1.000
_cell.length_c   1.000
_cell.angle_alpha   90.00
_cell.angle_beta   90.00
_cell.angle_gamma   90.00
#
_symmetry.space_group_name_H-M   'P 1'
#
loop_
_entity.id
_entity.type
_entity.pdbx_description
1 polymer ?
#
loop_
_entity_poly.entity_id
_entity_poly.type
_entity_poly.pdbx_seq_one_letter_code
_entity_poly.pdbx_strand_id
1 'polypeptide(L)'
;MTNTIGQKIKALREKAGLNQMHIAQFLEMDQSTISKCEKGERQFQVDHLERLGNLFGVSLSDLMNEDVPVAHLQIAFRANGIQVEDLNAIADIQKIALNLDKMHAILRENLHEA
;
A
#
# COMPACT_ATOMS: atom_id res chain seq x y z
N MET A 1 -7.27 -19.18 -7.63
CA MET A 1 -8.11 -17.98 -7.36
C MET A 1 -7.33 -16.81 -7.93
N THR A 2 -7.88 -16.09 -8.91
CA THR A 2 -7.25 -14.91 -9.51
C THR A 2 -7.18 -13.80 -8.47
N ASN A 3 -6.01 -13.60 -7.88
CA ASN A 3 -5.79 -12.64 -6.81
C ASN A 3 -5.66 -11.25 -7.43
N THR A 4 -6.77 -10.56 -7.65
CA THR A 4 -6.73 -9.24 -8.30
C THR A 4 -6.03 -8.22 -7.40
N ILE A 5 -5.47 -7.16 -7.99
CA ILE A 5 -4.86 -6.05 -7.24
C ILE A 5 -5.82 -5.51 -6.18
N GLY A 6 -7.12 -5.42 -6.50
CA GLY A 6 -8.16 -5.02 -5.56
C GLY A 6 -8.27 -5.94 -4.33
N GLN A 7 -8.22 -7.25 -4.53
CA GLN A 7 -8.24 -8.23 -3.44
C GLN A 7 -6.97 -8.18 -2.59
N LYS A 8 -5.81 -7.94 -3.21
CA LYS A 8 -4.54 -7.74 -2.50
C LYS A 8 -4.56 -6.50 -1.61
N ILE A 9 -5.08 -5.38 -2.12
CA ILE A 9 -5.28 -4.14 -1.34
C ILE A 9 -6.25 -4.36 -0.19
N LYS A 10 -7.35 -5.09 -0.44
CA LYS A 10 -8.30 -5.48 0.62
C LYS A 10 -7.60 -6.24 1.74
N ALA A 11 -6.77 -7.23 1.40
CA ALA A 11 -6.04 -8.03 2.38
C ALA A 11 -5.03 -7.18 3.18
N LEU A 12 -4.30 -6.29 2.51
CA LEU A 12 -3.39 -5.33 3.15
C LEU A 12 -4.13 -4.41 4.13
N ARG A 13 -5.26 -3.84 3.69
CA ARG A 13 -6.12 -2.98 4.51
C ARG A 13 -6.61 -3.70 5.77
N GLU A 14 -7.12 -4.92 5.61
CA GLU A 14 -7.63 -5.71 6.73
C GLU A 14 -6.52 -6.13 7.70
N LYS A 15 -5.34 -6.51 7.19
CA LYS A 15 -4.15 -6.82 8.00
C LYS A 15 -3.65 -5.60 8.78
N ALA A 16 -3.78 -4.40 8.20
CA ALA A 16 -3.49 -3.13 8.86
C ALA A 16 -4.59 -2.67 9.82
N GLY A 17 -5.70 -3.41 9.97
CA GLY A 17 -6.81 -3.05 10.86
C GLY A 17 -7.63 -1.85 10.38
N LEU A 18 -7.53 -1.47 9.11
CA LEU A 18 -8.22 -0.32 8.53
C LEU A 18 -9.58 -0.73 7.95
N ASN A 19 -10.56 0.16 8.06
CA ASN A 19 -11.83 0.02 7.34
C ASN A 19 -11.74 0.71 5.96
N GLN A 20 -12.74 0.50 5.10
CA GLN A 20 -12.76 1.10 3.77
C GLN A 20 -12.86 2.63 3.79
N MET A 21 -13.45 3.22 4.84
CA MET A 21 -13.54 4.68 4.99
C MET A 21 -12.18 5.31 5.23
N HIS A 22 -11.29 4.66 6.00
CA HIS A 22 -9.92 5.15 6.21
C HIS A 22 -9.15 5.24 4.89
N ILE A 23 -9.26 4.21 4.04
CA ILE A 23 -8.63 4.22 2.71
C ILE A 23 -9.30 5.23 1.79
N ALA A 24 -10.62 5.38 1.86
CA ALA A 24 -11.38 6.36 1.08
C ALA A 24 -10.92 7.79 1.41
N GLN A 25 -10.82 8.13 2.70
CA GLN A 25 -10.31 9.42 3.16
C GLN A 25 -8.86 9.64 2.77
N PHE A 26 -7.99 8.64 2.97
CA PHE A 26 -6.60 8.70 2.56
C PHE A 26 -6.46 8.97 1.07
N LEU A 27 -7.25 8.30 0.23
CA LEU A 27 -7.18 8.45 -1.22
C LEU A 27 -8.02 9.61 -1.78
N GLU A 28 -8.76 10.34 -0.94
CA GLU A 28 -9.71 11.38 -1.36
C GLU A 28 -10.78 10.83 -2.33
N MET A 29 -11.28 9.64 -2.03
CA MET A 29 -12.28 8.91 -2.82
C MET A 29 -13.53 8.59 -1.99
N ASP A 30 -14.62 8.22 -2.66
CA ASP A 30 -15.79 7.65 -1.97
C ASP A 30 -15.55 6.22 -1.49
N GLN A 31 -16.06 5.89 -0.31
CA GLN A 31 -16.01 4.52 0.24
C GLN A 31 -16.66 3.47 -0.68
N SER A 32 -17.69 3.85 -1.42
CA SER A 32 -18.30 2.98 -2.45
C SER A 32 -17.33 2.66 -3.58
N THR A 33 -16.46 3.60 -3.95
CA THR A 33 -15.44 3.39 -4.98
C THR A 33 -14.37 2.43 -4.48
N ILE A 34 -13.90 2.58 -3.24
CA ILE A 34 -12.99 1.62 -2.61
C ILE A 34 -13.60 0.22 -2.61
N SER A 35 -14.86 0.07 -2.22
CA SER A 35 -15.53 -1.24 -2.23
C SER A 35 -15.61 -1.86 -3.62
N LYS A 36 -15.88 -1.08 -4.67
CA LYS A 36 -15.90 -1.59 -6.05
C LYS A 36 -14.51 -1.99 -6.52
N CYS A 37 -13.49 -1.21 -6.16
CA CYS A 37 -12.11 -1.54 -6.49
C CYS A 37 -11.65 -2.83 -5.82
N GLU A 38 -11.96 -3.02 -4.53
CA GLU A 38 -11.62 -4.25 -3.78
C GLU A 38 -12.32 -5.51 -4.33
N LYS A 39 -13.47 -5.35 -4.98
CA LYS A 39 -14.19 -6.44 -5.67
C LYS A 39 -13.69 -6.70 -7.09
N GLY A 40 -12.81 -5.85 -7.62
CA GLY A 40 -12.36 -5.90 -9.01
C GLY A 40 -13.36 -5.35 -10.03
N GLU A 41 -14.46 -4.73 -9.57
CA GLU A 41 -15.47 -4.09 -10.43
C GLU A 41 -14.96 -2.76 -11.02
N ARG A 42 -13.96 -2.15 -10.37
CA ARG A 42 -13.24 -0.95 -10.82
C ARG A 42 -11.75 -1.15 -10.60
N GLN A 43 -10.92 -0.52 -11.43
CA GLN A 43 -9.47 -0.51 -11.25
C GLN A 43 -9.03 0.73 -10.48
N PHE A 44 -8.03 0.56 -9.62
CA PHE A 44 -7.28 1.70 -9.07
C PHE A 44 -6.44 2.32 -10.18
N GLN A 45 -6.32 3.65 -10.17
CA GLN A 45 -5.32 4.31 -11.01
C GLN A 45 -3.92 4.16 -10.38
N VAL A 46 -2.89 4.33 -11.20
CA VAL A 46 -1.49 4.06 -10.80
C VAL A 46 -1.04 4.93 -9.62
N ASP A 47 -1.48 6.18 -9.57
CA ASP A 47 -1.24 7.11 -8.47
C ASP A 47 -1.80 6.60 -7.14
N HIS A 48 -3.02 6.06 -7.14
CA HIS A 48 -3.64 5.46 -5.95
C HIS A 48 -2.88 4.21 -5.51
N LEU A 49 -2.43 3.39 -6.47
CA LEU A 49 -1.60 2.22 -6.18
C LEU A 49 -0.25 2.60 -5.57
N GLU A 50 0.38 3.67 -6.05
CA GLU A 50 1.62 4.18 -5.48
C GLU A 50 1.40 4.67 -4.04
N ARG A 51 0.33 5.43 -3.80
CA ARG A 51 -0.02 5.91 -2.45
C ARG A 51 -0.32 4.78 -1.49
N LEU A 52 -1.07 3.76 -1.93
CA LEU A 52 -1.34 2.57 -1.12
C LEU A 52 -0.08 1.73 -0.89
N GLY A 53 0.79 1.60 -1.90
CA GLY A 53 2.09 0.96 -1.76
C GLY A 53 2.92 1.67 -0.69
N ASN A 54 2.98 3.00 -0.74
CA ASN A 54 3.63 3.80 0.28
C ASN A 54 2.98 3.66 1.66
N LEU A 55 1.65 3.51 1.78
CA LEU A 55 0.96 3.31 3.08
C LEU A 55 1.19 1.92 3.70
N PHE A 56 1.43 0.92 2.86
CA PHE A 56 1.63 -0.46 3.30
C PHE A 56 3.09 -0.92 3.27
N GLY A 57 4.02 -0.07 2.82
CA GLY A 57 5.45 -0.37 2.75
C GLY A 57 5.76 -1.41 1.67
N VAL A 58 5.03 -1.35 0.56
CA VAL A 58 5.15 -2.27 -0.59
C VAL A 58 5.48 -1.43 -1.83
N SER A 59 6.50 -1.82 -2.58
CA SER A 59 6.82 -1.13 -3.83
C SER A 59 5.69 -1.33 -4.86
N LEU A 60 5.51 -0.39 -5.79
CA LEU A 60 4.49 -0.53 -6.84
C LEU A 60 4.68 -1.82 -7.65
N SER A 61 5.93 -2.15 -8.00
CA SER A 61 6.28 -3.39 -8.70
C SER A 61 5.84 -4.62 -7.90
N ASP A 62 6.13 -4.63 -6.60
CA ASP A 62 5.74 -5.74 -5.71
C ASP A 62 4.24 -5.82 -5.52
N LEU A 63 3.55 -4.68 -5.48
CA LEU A 63 2.09 -4.63 -5.37
C LEU A 63 1.43 -5.24 -6.60
N MET A 64 2.00 -5.02 -7.78
CA MET A 64 1.52 -5.55 -9.07
C MET A 64 1.91 -7.02 -9.31
N ASN A 65 2.95 -7.52 -8.63
CA ASN A 65 3.37 -8.93 -8.74
C ASN A 65 2.46 -9.87 -7.94
N GLU A 66 2.15 -11.05 -8.50
CA GLU A 66 1.29 -12.06 -7.86
C GLU A 66 1.95 -12.76 -6.66
N ASP A 67 3.28 -12.84 -6.65
CA ASP A 67 4.05 -13.72 -5.75
C ASP A 67 4.64 -13.04 -4.49
N VAL A 68 4.42 -11.74 -4.27
CA VAL A 68 5.14 -11.05 -3.21
C VAL A 68 4.46 -11.18 -1.84
N PRO A 69 5.16 -11.70 -0.82
CA PRO A 69 4.62 -11.81 0.53
C PRO A 69 4.28 -10.44 1.10
N VAL A 70 3.05 -10.36 1.61
CA VAL A 70 2.39 -9.15 2.12
C VAL A 70 3.17 -8.54 3.29
N ALA A 71 3.52 -7.26 3.17
CA ALA A 71 4.20 -6.46 4.20
C ALA A 71 3.62 -6.66 5.61
N HIS A 72 4.49 -6.57 6.61
CA HIS A 72 4.21 -6.81 8.02
C HIS A 72 3.79 -5.54 8.78
N LEU A 73 3.04 -4.64 8.15
CA LEU A 73 2.47 -3.52 8.89
C LEU A 73 1.18 -3.97 9.58
N GLN A 74 1.31 -4.37 10.85
CA GLN A 74 0.17 -4.42 11.76
C GLN A 74 0.11 -3.09 12.49
N ILE A 75 -0.88 -2.26 12.16
CA ILE A 75 -1.15 -1.04 12.93
C ILE A 75 -1.79 -1.49 14.24
N ALA A 76 -0.97 -1.74 15.26
CA ALA A 76 -1.40 -2.14 16.59
C ALA A 76 -1.98 -0.94 17.35
N PHE A 77 -3.06 -0.34 16.84
CA PHE A 77 -3.79 0.69 17.57
C PHE A 77 -5.28 0.52 17.33
N ARG A 78 -6.05 0.45 18.41
CA ARG A 78 -7.49 0.23 18.38
C ARG A 78 -8.13 1.29 17.48
N ALA A 79 -8.63 0.87 16.32
CA ALA A 79 -8.96 1.68 15.14
C ALA A 79 -10.18 2.64 15.30
N ASN A 80 -10.44 3.15 16.50
CA ASN A 80 -11.50 4.11 16.76
C ASN A 80 -11.03 5.58 16.70
N GLY A 81 -9.74 5.85 16.41
CA GLY A 81 -9.19 7.21 16.47
C GLY A 81 -8.10 7.58 15.46
N ILE A 82 -7.73 6.69 14.52
CA ILE A 82 -6.72 7.01 13.50
C ILE A 82 -7.29 8.08 12.57
N GLN A 83 -6.58 9.19 12.44
CA GLN A 83 -6.90 10.26 11.51
C GLN A 83 -6.19 10.03 10.16
N VAL A 84 -6.66 10.72 9.12
CA VAL A 84 -6.05 10.60 7.79
C VAL A 84 -4.62 11.16 7.78
N GLU A 85 -4.34 12.15 8.62
CA GLU A 85 -3.01 12.74 8.82
C GLU A 85 -2.02 11.70 9.35
N ASP A 86 -2.47 10.79 10.24
CA ASP A 86 -1.63 9.70 10.75
C ASP A 86 -1.26 8.74 9.60
N LEU A 87 -2.21 8.42 8.73
CA LEU A 87 -1.98 7.56 7.57
C LEU A 87 -1.02 8.21 6.58
N ASN A 88 -1.15 9.52 6.34
CA ASN A 88 -0.21 10.28 5.51
C ASN A 88 1.20 10.25 6.10
N ALA A 89 1.35 10.48 7.40
CA ALA A 89 2.65 10.41 8.06
C ALA A 89 3.29 9.01 7.97
N ILE A 90 2.50 7.95 8.15
CA ILE A 90 2.96 6.57 7.98
C ILE A 90 3.43 6.34 6.53
N ALA A 91 2.65 6.79 5.54
CA ALA A 91 2.99 6.63 4.14
C ALA A 91 4.28 7.37 3.76
N ASP A 92 4.50 8.57 4.31
CA ASP A 92 5.72 9.34 4.08
C ASP A 92 6.96 8.64 4.67
N ILE A 93 6.85 8.11 5.90
CA ILE A 93 7.94 7.37 6.54
C ILE A 93 8.29 6.11 5.73
N GLN A 94 7.28 5.37 5.30
CA GLN A 94 7.48 4.16 4.51
C GLN A 94 8.02 4.45 3.13
N LYS A 95 7.62 5.56 2.50
CA LYS A 95 8.22 6.03 1.24
C LYS A 95 9.71 6.29 1.40
N ILE A 96 10.15 6.90 2.51
CA ILE A 96 11.57 7.09 2.83
C ILE A 96 12.28 5.74 2.93
N ALA A 97 11.70 4.78 3.68
CA ALA A 97 12.27 3.44 3.84
C ALA A 97 12.41 2.71 2.49
N LEU A 98 11.34 2.71 1.67
CA LEU A 98 11.36 2.10 0.34
C LEU A 98 12.40 2.73 -0.59
N ASN A 99 12.56 4.06 -0.53
CA ASN A 99 13.58 4.75 -1.31
C ASN A 99 15.00 4.39 -0.84
N LEU A 100 15.21 4.23 0.47
CA LEU A 100 16.49 3.78 1.02
C LEU A 100 16.85 2.37 0.54
N ASP A 101 15.90 1.44 0.56
CA ASP A 101 16.09 0.08 0.06
C ASP A 101 16.43 0.07 -1.44
N LYS A 102 15.73 0.89 -2.24
CA LYS A 102 16.02 1.06 -3.67
C LYS A 102 17.44 1.61 -3.90
N MET A 103 17.83 2.64 -3.16
CA MET A 103 19.19 3.20 -3.27
C MET A 103 20.26 2.17 -2.89
N HIS A 104 20.02 1.36 -1.86
CA HIS A 104 20.91 0.26 -1.50
C HIS A 104 21.02 -0.82 -2.58
N ALA A 105 19.91 -1.16 -3.25
CA ALA A 105 19.92 -2.12 -4.36
C ALA A 105 20.75 -1.58 -5.54
N ILE A 106 20.51 -0.33 -5.95
CA ILE A 106 21.26 0.32 -7.04
C ILE A 106 22.76 0.39 -6.73
N LEU A 107 23.14 0.72 -5.50
CA LEU A 107 24.55 0.74 -5.08
C LEU A 107 25.20 -0.64 -5.18
N ARG A 108 24.48 -1.71 -4.83
CA ARG A 108 24.99 -3.08 -4.95
C ARG A 108 25.14 -3.51 -6.39
N GLU A 109 24.19 -3.20 -7.26
CA GLU A 109 24.25 -3.55 -8.69
C GLU A 109 25.46 -2.89 -9.36
N ASN A 110 25.67 -1.59 -9.14
CA ASN A 110 26.82 -0.86 -9.68
C ASN A 110 28.19 -1.40 -9.21
N LEU A 111 28.27 -1.99 -8.01
CA LEU A 111 29.49 -2.61 -7.49
C LEU A 111 29.81 -3.96 -8.14
N HIS A 112 28.84 -4.64 -8.75
CA HIS A 112 29.06 -5.91 -9.45
C HIS A 112 29.38 -5.73 -10.93
N GLU A 113 29.15 -4.54 -11.50
CA GLU A 113 29.46 -4.20 -12.89
C GLU A 113 30.87 -3.60 -13.09
N ALA A 114 31.61 -3.33 -12.00
CA ALA A 114 32.97 -2.77 -11.99
C ALA A 114 34.03 -3.82 -11.64
#